data_AF-A0A8S3WQ17-F1
#
_entry.id   AF-A0A8S3WQ17-F1
#
_cell.length_a   1.000
_cell.length_b   1.000
_cell.length_c   1.000
_cell.angle_alpha   90.00
_cell.angle_beta   90.00
_cell.angle_gamma   90.00
#
_symmetry.space_group_name_H-M   'P 1'
#
loop_
_entity.id
_entity.type
_entity.pdbx_description
1 polymer ?
#
loop_
_entity_poly.entity_id
_entity_poly.type
_entity_poly.pdbx_seq_one_letter_code
_entity_poly.pdbx_strand_id
1 'polypeptide(L)'
;MTKCDICNKGITTKVPGLECRSCGKVVHASKACSGLNAKQLSALRNADRLDWTCEECHQNTPNRKSSFIIPEEDDENNDVAVSDNSSGNCMIDTEKFLKDITAEMKKVLKKELQPIEASVSFCCTKIDDLSKIVEAQNKHIQELEKKYNYLHNEKTHLELEMSSLKQ
;
A
#
# COMPACT_ATOMS: atom_id res chain seq x y z
N MET A 1 -43.11 -20.59 2.37
CA MET A 1 -42.66 -21.58 1.37
C MET A 1 -41.96 -20.83 0.25
N THR A 2 -40.64 -20.99 0.10
CA THR A 2 -39.86 -20.23 -0.89
C THR A 2 -40.20 -20.70 -2.30
N LYS A 3 -40.39 -19.74 -3.23
CA LYS A 3 -40.64 -20.01 -4.65
C LYS A 3 -39.36 -19.77 -5.44
N CYS A 4 -39.22 -20.47 -6.56
CA CYS A 4 -38.14 -20.25 -7.50
C CYS A 4 -38.39 -18.96 -8.29
N ASP A 5 -37.43 -18.04 -8.31
CA ASP A 5 -37.52 -16.75 -8.99
C ASP A 5 -37.60 -16.85 -10.52
N ILE A 6 -37.32 -18.03 -11.10
CA ILE A 6 -37.35 -18.24 -12.55
C ILE A 6 -38.67 -18.88 -13.01
N CYS A 7 -39.11 -19.95 -12.35
CA CYS A 7 -40.31 -20.69 -12.78
C CYS A 7 -41.53 -20.48 -11.88
N ASN A 8 -41.41 -19.70 -10.80
CA ASN A 8 -42.45 -19.41 -9.81
C ASN A 8 -43.06 -20.63 -9.10
N LYS A 9 -42.47 -21.83 -9.24
CA LYS A 9 -42.88 -23.05 -8.54
C LYS A 9 -42.21 -23.15 -7.16
N GLY A 10 -42.83 -23.90 -6.24
CA GLY A 10 -42.32 -24.08 -4.88
C GLY A 10 -41.00 -24.86 -4.82
N ILE A 11 -40.13 -24.47 -3.90
CA ILE A 11 -38.91 -25.20 -3.54
C ILE A 11 -39.28 -26.20 -2.42
N THR A 12 -38.84 -27.45 -2.57
CA THR A 12 -39.17 -28.54 -1.65
C THR A 12 -37.93 -29.36 -1.33
N THR A 13 -38.01 -30.25 -0.34
CA THR A 13 -36.92 -31.19 -0.04
C THR A 13 -36.59 -32.12 -1.20
N LYS A 14 -37.59 -32.45 -2.05
CA LYS A 14 -37.40 -33.25 -3.27
C LYS A 14 -36.82 -32.46 -4.43
N VAL A 15 -37.06 -31.15 -4.49
CA VAL A 15 -36.57 -30.25 -5.53
C VAL A 15 -35.89 -29.06 -4.84
N PRO A 16 -34.62 -29.23 -4.43
CA PRO A 16 -33.92 -28.25 -3.61
C PRO A 16 -33.66 -26.95 -4.38
N GLY A 17 -33.47 -25.87 -3.62
CA GLY A 17 -33.13 -24.55 -4.14
C GLY A 17 -31.64 -24.26 -4.06
N LEU A 18 -31.19 -23.30 -4.86
CA LEU A 18 -29.90 -22.63 -4.76
C LEU A 18 -30.15 -21.14 -4.53
N GLU A 19 -29.42 -20.56 -3.59
CA GLU A 19 -29.49 -19.13 -3.28
C GLU A 19 -28.24 -18.43 -3.83
N CYS A 20 -28.43 -17.35 -4.57
CA CYS A 20 -27.34 -16.55 -5.11
C CYS A 20 -26.68 -15.74 -3.98
N ARG A 21 -25.38 -15.95 -3.76
CA ARG A 21 -24.62 -15.22 -2.74
C ARG A 21 -24.66 -13.69 -2.89
N SER A 22 -24.79 -13.19 -4.11
CA SER A 22 -24.70 -11.75 -4.38
C SER A 22 -26.03 -11.00 -4.27
N CYS A 23 -27.14 -11.61 -4.68
CA CYS A 23 -28.45 -10.94 -4.72
C CYS A 23 -29.56 -11.64 -3.94
N GLY A 24 -29.28 -12.79 -3.32
CA GLY A 24 -30.25 -13.56 -2.53
C GLY A 24 -31.36 -14.24 -3.35
N LYS A 25 -31.35 -14.13 -4.69
CA LYS A 25 -32.32 -14.84 -5.55
C LYS A 25 -32.22 -16.35 -5.33
N VAL A 26 -33.37 -17.01 -5.21
CA VAL A 26 -33.48 -18.44 -4.98
C VAL A 26 -34.11 -19.12 -6.20
N VAL A 27 -33.39 -20.09 -6.77
CA VAL A 27 -33.83 -20.84 -7.96
C VAL A 27 -33.76 -22.34 -7.71
N HIS A 28 -34.43 -23.17 -8.51
CA HIS A 28 -34.27 -24.62 -8.38
C HIS A 28 -32.85 -25.06 -8.74
N ALA A 29 -32.30 -26.00 -7.97
CA ALA A 29 -31.05 -26.70 -8.24
C ALA A 29 -31.19 -27.65 -9.44
N SER A 30 -31.40 -27.08 -10.63
CA SER A 30 -31.68 -27.80 -11.86
C SER A 30 -31.16 -27.03 -13.07
N LYS A 31 -30.78 -27.74 -14.14
CA LYS A 31 -30.27 -27.11 -15.37
C LYS A 31 -31.23 -26.06 -15.94
N ALA A 32 -32.55 -26.27 -15.82
CA ALA A 32 -33.55 -25.35 -16.35
C ALA A 32 -33.65 -24.02 -15.60
N CYS A 33 -33.27 -23.97 -14.32
CA CYS A 33 -33.35 -22.74 -13.53
C CYS A 33 -31.96 -22.19 -13.19
N SER A 34 -31.01 -23.02 -12.76
CA SER A 34 -29.67 -22.54 -12.42
C SER A 34 -28.65 -22.61 -13.56
N GLY A 35 -28.98 -23.26 -14.68
CA GLY A 35 -28.03 -23.52 -15.77
C GLY A 35 -27.02 -24.64 -15.48
N LEU A 36 -27.00 -25.17 -14.26
CA LEU A 36 -26.01 -26.14 -13.80
C LEU A 36 -26.42 -27.59 -14.11
N ASN A 37 -25.47 -28.39 -14.57
CA ASN A 37 -25.66 -29.82 -14.77
C ASN A 37 -25.54 -30.61 -13.44
N ALA A 38 -25.94 -31.88 -13.46
CA ALA A 38 -25.94 -32.72 -12.26
C ALA A 38 -24.55 -32.88 -11.61
N LYS A 39 -23.46 -32.89 -12.40
CA LYS A 39 -22.09 -32.98 -11.87
C LYS A 39 -21.70 -31.70 -11.12
N GLN A 40 -22.00 -30.54 -11.69
CA GLN A 40 -21.73 -29.23 -11.08
C GLN A 40 -22.55 -29.02 -9.80
N LEU A 41 -23.83 -29.43 -9.81
CA LEU A 41 -24.69 -29.39 -8.63
C LEU A 41 -24.17 -30.29 -7.51
N SER A 42 -23.67 -31.49 -7.85
CA SER A 42 -23.05 -32.39 -6.88
C SER A 42 -21.76 -31.79 -6.31
N ALA A 43 -20.91 -31.20 -7.16
CA ALA A 43 -19.68 -30.53 -6.73
C ALA A 43 -19.96 -29.36 -5.79
N LEU A 44 -20.95 -28.52 -6.10
CA LEU A 44 -21.37 -27.41 -5.24
C LEU A 44 -21.92 -27.90 -3.90
N ARG A 45 -22.66 -29.01 -3.88
CA ARG A 45 -23.22 -29.56 -2.64
C ARG A 45 -22.16 -30.15 -1.71
N ASN A 46 -21.11 -30.74 -2.27
CA ASN A 46 -20.10 -31.47 -1.52
C ASN A 46 -18.87 -30.62 -1.15
N ALA A 47 -18.79 -29.38 -1.65
CA ALA A 47 -17.66 -28.49 -1.39
C ALA A 47 -18.05 -27.35 -0.45
N ASP A 48 -17.48 -27.33 0.75
CA ASP A 48 -17.80 -26.35 1.80
C ASP A 48 -17.40 -24.91 1.47
N ARG A 49 -16.60 -24.70 0.42
CA ARG A 49 -16.05 -23.39 0.03
C ARG A 49 -16.50 -22.90 -1.34
N LEU A 50 -17.47 -23.58 -1.97
CA LEU A 50 -18.00 -23.15 -3.26
C LEU A 50 -19.37 -22.52 -3.08
N ASP A 51 -19.46 -21.23 -3.41
CA ASP A 51 -20.73 -20.50 -3.45
C ASP A 51 -21.25 -20.38 -4.88
N TRP A 52 -22.57 -20.42 -5.03
CA TRP A 52 -23.24 -20.17 -6.30
C TRP A 52 -23.62 -18.70 -6.46
N THR A 53 -23.54 -18.20 -7.68
CA THR A 53 -23.96 -16.86 -8.07
C THR A 53 -24.77 -16.98 -9.36
N CYS A 54 -25.89 -16.27 -9.45
CA CYS A 54 -26.74 -16.30 -10.65
C CYS A 54 -26.06 -15.61 -11.84
N GLU A 55 -26.53 -15.94 -13.05
CA GLU A 55 -25.96 -15.42 -14.30
C GLU A 55 -25.92 -13.89 -14.34
N GLU A 56 -26.99 -13.21 -13.90
CA GLU A 56 -27.05 -11.74 -13.85
C GLU A 56 -25.93 -11.15 -12.97
N CYS A 57 -25.72 -11.73 -11.78
CA CYS A 57 -24.65 -11.27 -10.89
C CYS A 57 -23.27 -11.65 -11.43
N HIS A 58 -23.15 -12.82 -12.05
CA HIS A 58 -21.91 -13.28 -12.68
C HIS A 58 -21.46 -12.34 -13.81
N GLN A 59 -22.38 -11.94 -14.69
CA GLN A 59 -22.10 -11.00 -15.79
C GLN A 59 -21.75 -9.59 -15.29
N ASN A 60 -22.35 -9.17 -14.17
CA ASN A 60 -22.07 -7.88 -13.55
C ASN A 60 -20.81 -7.88 -12.67
N THR A 61 -20.11 -9.02 -12.53
CA THR A 61 -18.86 -9.06 -11.76
C THR A 61 -17.67 -8.74 -12.68
N PRO A 62 -16.92 -7.65 -12.45
CA PRO A 62 -15.94 -7.14 -13.42
C PRO A 62 -14.73 -8.05 -13.69
N ASN A 63 -14.49 -9.13 -12.92
CA ASN A 63 -13.19 -9.83 -12.88
C ASN A 63 -13.25 -11.37 -12.81
N ARG A 64 -14.20 -12.06 -13.46
CA ARG A 64 -14.20 -13.54 -13.51
C ARG A 64 -14.10 -14.09 -14.93
N LYS A 65 -12.95 -13.87 -15.59
CA LYS A 65 -12.50 -14.79 -16.64
C LYS A 65 -11.81 -15.95 -15.94
N SER A 66 -12.30 -17.18 -16.13
CA SER A 66 -11.66 -18.36 -15.55
C SER A 66 -10.23 -18.48 -16.08
N SER A 67 -9.23 -18.42 -15.21
CA SER A 67 -7.82 -18.58 -15.55
C SER A 67 -7.50 -20.07 -15.75
N PHE A 68 -8.07 -20.68 -16.79
CA PHE A 68 -7.58 -21.98 -17.24
C PHE A 68 -6.50 -21.72 -18.28
N ILE A 69 -5.28 -22.12 -17.94
CA ILE A 69 -4.21 -22.32 -18.91
C ILE A 69 -4.40 -23.74 -19.42
N ILE A 70 -4.80 -23.89 -20.68
CA ILE A 70 -4.77 -25.18 -21.38
C ILE A 70 -3.37 -25.25 -21.99
N PRO A 71 -2.47 -26.14 -21.52
CA PRO A 71 -1.21 -26.36 -22.22
C PRO A 71 -1.54 -26.86 -23.63
N GLU A 72 -0.96 -26.23 -24.65
CA GLU A 72 -0.99 -26.76 -26.01
C GLU A 72 -0.27 -28.12 -25.97
N GLU A 73 -1.00 -29.21 -26.25
CA GLU A 73 -0.35 -30.48 -26.56
C GLU A 73 0.36 -30.28 -27.90
N ASP A 74 1.69 -30.37 -27.89
CA ASP A 74 2.56 -30.31 -29.07
C ASP A 74 2.11 -31.36 -30.10
N ASP A 75 1.22 -30.97 -31.00
CA ASP A 75 0.93 -31.72 -32.22
C ASP A 75 1.24 -30.83 -33.42
N GLU A 76 2.40 -31.11 -34.00
CA GLU A 76 2.90 -30.56 -35.25
C GLU A 76 1.91 -30.81 -36.39
N ASN A 77 1.26 -29.73 -36.83
CA ASN A 77 0.82 -29.41 -38.20
C ASN A 77 -0.57 -28.76 -38.17
N ASN A 78 -0.66 -27.52 -38.64
CA ASN A 78 -1.23 -27.19 -39.95
C ASN A 78 -1.64 -25.71 -39.96
N ASP A 79 -1.10 -24.96 -40.92
CA ASP A 79 -1.53 -23.62 -41.25
C ASP A 79 -3.03 -23.59 -41.55
N VAL A 80 -3.83 -22.94 -40.71
CA VAL A 80 -5.11 -22.33 -41.11
C VAL A 80 -5.45 -21.17 -40.19
N ALA A 81 -5.18 -19.97 -40.69
CA ALA A 81 -5.84 -18.76 -40.24
C ALA A 81 -7.34 -18.84 -40.57
N VAL A 82 -8.19 -18.86 -39.55
CA VAL A 82 -9.59 -18.42 -39.67
C VAL A 82 -9.97 -17.61 -38.43
N SER A 83 -10.09 -16.30 -38.65
CA SER A 83 -10.77 -15.33 -37.79
C SER A 83 -12.16 -15.80 -37.39
N ASP A 84 -12.57 -15.52 -36.15
CA ASP A 84 -13.42 -14.35 -35.84
C ASP A 84 -14.25 -14.64 -34.58
N ASN A 85 -14.12 -13.77 -33.58
CA ASN A 85 -15.28 -13.19 -32.88
C ASN A 85 -14.77 -12.19 -31.84
N SER A 86 -14.65 -10.94 -32.28
CA SER A 86 -15.10 -9.73 -31.57
C SER A 86 -15.18 -9.84 -30.03
N SER A 87 -14.04 -9.98 -29.36
CA SER A 87 -13.90 -9.65 -27.94
C SER A 87 -13.03 -8.41 -27.88
N GLY A 88 -13.65 -7.26 -27.63
CA GLY A 88 -12.97 -5.97 -27.50
C GLY A 88 -11.71 -6.12 -26.67
N ASN A 89 -10.58 -6.09 -27.37
CA ASN A 89 -9.25 -6.25 -26.80
C ASN A 89 -8.95 -4.94 -26.06
N CYS A 90 -9.45 -4.79 -24.84
CA CYS A 90 -8.90 -3.79 -23.94
C CYS A 90 -7.52 -4.33 -23.51
N MET A 91 -6.54 -4.20 -24.41
CA MET A 91 -5.14 -4.25 -24.01
C MET A 91 -4.99 -3.09 -23.03
N ILE A 92 -4.98 -3.41 -21.73
CA ILE A 92 -4.36 -2.52 -20.77
C ILE A 92 -2.95 -2.32 -21.30
N ASP A 93 -2.65 -1.09 -21.72
CA ASP A 93 -1.32 -0.69 -22.07
C ASP A 93 -0.50 -0.75 -20.77
N THR A 94 0.08 -1.92 -20.50
CA THR A 94 0.88 -2.20 -19.32
C THR A 94 2.04 -1.21 -19.20
N GLU A 95 2.56 -0.72 -20.33
CA GLU A 95 3.60 0.29 -20.35
C GLU A 95 3.08 1.63 -19.80
N LYS A 96 1.90 2.07 -20.26
CA LYS A 96 1.24 3.25 -19.72
C LYS A 96 0.90 3.10 -18.24
N PHE A 97 0.37 1.96 -17.83
CA PHE A 97 0.05 1.70 -16.42
C PHE A 97 1.29 1.77 -15.52
N LEU A 98 2.41 1.16 -15.93
CA LEU A 98 3.68 1.23 -15.20
C LEU A 98 4.25 2.66 -15.16
N LYS A 99 4.10 3.42 -16.25
CA LYS A 99 4.46 4.86 -16.30
C LYS A 99 3.63 5.67 -15.30
N ASP A 100 2.32 5.42 -15.23
CA ASP A 100 1.42 6.10 -14.31
C ASP A 100 1.76 5.78 -12.84
N ILE A 101 2.06 4.51 -12.52
CA ILE A 101 2.56 4.12 -11.19
C ILE A 101 3.87 4.85 -10.87
N THR A 102 4.81 4.85 -11.81
CA THR A 102 6.11 5.50 -11.61
C THR A 102 5.96 7.00 -11.37
N ALA A 103 5.04 7.66 -12.09
CA ALA A 103 4.74 9.07 -11.90
C ALA A 103 4.14 9.35 -10.53
N GLU A 104 3.17 8.55 -10.08
CA GLU A 104 2.54 8.73 -8.77
C GLU A 104 3.54 8.42 -7.63
N MET A 105 4.39 7.41 -7.78
CA MET A 105 5.48 7.13 -6.83
C MET A 105 6.45 8.32 -6.71
N LYS A 106 6.89 8.91 -7.83
CA LYS A 106 7.75 10.10 -7.82
C LYS A 106 7.08 11.28 -7.12
N LYS A 107 5.78 11.46 -7.32
CA LYS A 107 4.99 12.52 -6.70
C LYS A 107 4.86 12.33 -5.19
N VAL A 108 4.57 11.10 -4.74
CA VAL A 108 4.54 10.76 -3.31
C VAL A 108 5.91 10.99 -2.69
N LEU A 109 6.99 10.46 -3.29
CA LEU A 109 8.35 10.66 -2.80
C LEU A 109 8.71 12.14 -2.67
N LYS A 110 8.38 12.95 -3.67
CA LYS A 110 8.62 14.41 -3.62
C LYS A 110 7.83 15.07 -2.49
N LYS A 111 6.58 14.67 -2.29
CA LYS A 111 5.71 15.20 -1.22
C LYS A 111 6.25 14.85 0.17
N GLU A 112 6.74 13.63 0.36
CA GLU A 112 7.30 13.18 1.65
C GLU A 112 8.71 13.74 1.92
N LEU A 113 9.50 13.98 0.88
CA LEU A 113 10.84 14.58 1.01
C LEU A 113 10.81 16.06 1.37
N GLN A 114 9.80 16.82 0.91
CA GLN A 114 9.71 18.26 1.17
C GLN A 114 9.70 18.63 2.67
N PRO A 115 8.87 18.01 3.53
CA PRO A 115 8.91 18.25 4.97
C PRO A 115 10.26 17.91 5.62
N ILE A 116 10.91 16.85 5.13
CA ILE A 116 12.24 16.43 5.63
C ILE A 116 13.27 17.50 5.26
N GLU A 117 13.29 17.97 4.02
CA GLU A 117 14.18 19.02 3.54
C GLU A 117 14.00 20.31 4.36
N ALA A 118 12.76 20.72 4.61
CA ALA A 118 12.45 21.87 5.46
C ALA A 118 12.95 21.68 6.91
N SER A 119 12.76 20.48 7.47
CA SER A 119 13.21 20.15 8.83
C SER A 119 14.74 20.15 8.94
N VAL A 120 15.43 19.59 7.95
CA VAL A 120 16.90 19.59 7.88
C VAL A 120 17.42 21.02 7.77
N SER A 121 16.84 21.83 6.89
CA SER A 121 17.21 23.24 6.73
C SER A 121 17.05 24.03 8.05
N PHE A 122 15.92 23.84 8.74
CA PHE A 122 15.70 24.44 10.06
C PHE A 122 16.76 24.00 11.09
N CYS A 123 17.06 22.70 11.16
CA CYS A 123 18.09 22.18 12.06
C CYS A 123 19.47 22.76 11.76
N CYS A 124 19.85 22.88 10.48
CA CYS A 124 21.10 23.53 10.08
C CYS A 124 21.17 24.98 10.59
N THR A 125 20.10 25.76 10.41
CA THR A 125 20.05 27.14 10.95
C THR A 125 20.21 27.17 12.47
N LYS A 126 19.59 26.23 13.20
CA LYS A 126 19.73 26.16 14.67
C LYS A 126 21.13 25.76 15.10
N ILE A 127 21.79 24.87 14.37
CA ILE A 127 23.19 24.51 14.62
C ILE A 127 24.10 25.73 14.40
N ASP A 128 23.87 26.51 13.35
CA ASP A 128 24.65 27.73 13.09
C ASP A 128 24.45 28.78 14.20
N ASP A 129 23.22 28.98 14.66
CA ASP A 129 22.91 29.87 15.79
C ASP A 129 23.62 29.43 17.07
N LEU A 130 23.55 28.12 17.40
CA LEU A 130 24.25 27.57 18.56
C LEU A 130 25.77 27.69 18.44
N SER A 131 26.31 27.50 17.24
CA SER A 131 27.75 27.62 16.99
C SER A 131 28.23 29.04 17.29
N LYS A 132 27.49 30.06 16.84
CA LYS A 132 27.79 31.48 17.15
C LYS A 132 27.73 31.77 18.64
N ILE A 133 26.76 31.20 19.36
CA ILE A 133 26.63 31.37 20.82
C ILE A 133 27.84 30.77 21.53
N VAL A 134 28.23 29.54 21.15
CA VAL A 134 29.39 28.85 21.73
C VAL A 134 30.68 29.63 21.46
N GLU A 135 30.87 30.16 20.25
CA GLU A 135 32.02 31.01 19.92
C GLU A 135 32.08 32.27 20.78
N ALA A 136 30.93 32.93 20.98
CA ALA A 136 30.85 34.11 21.85
C ALA A 136 31.16 33.77 23.31
N GLN A 137 30.65 32.66 23.82
CA GLN A 137 30.94 32.18 25.17
C GLN A 137 32.42 31.82 25.34
N ASN A 138 33.03 31.15 24.36
CA ASN A 138 34.46 30.83 24.39
C ASN A 138 35.33 32.08 24.43
N LYS A 139 34.99 33.12 23.68
CA LYS A 139 35.69 34.42 23.76
C LYS A 139 35.57 35.02 25.16
N HIS A 140 34.38 34.98 25.75
CA HIS A 140 34.18 35.51 27.11
C HIS A 140 34.95 34.72 28.18
N ILE A 141 35.02 33.39 28.06
CA ILE A 141 35.83 32.54 28.93
C ILE A 141 37.31 32.96 28.85
N GLN A 142 37.84 33.14 27.64
CA GLN A 142 39.23 33.57 27.46
C GLN A 142 39.51 34.96 28.06
N GLU A 143 38.55 35.89 27.99
CA GLU A 143 38.67 37.20 28.64
C GLU A 143 38.70 37.08 30.17
N LEU A 144 37.84 36.24 30.73
CA LEU A 144 37.80 35.96 32.17
C LEU A 144 39.07 35.28 32.65
N GLU A 145 39.61 34.31 31.90
CA GLU A 145 40.88 33.66 32.20
C GLU A 145 42.05 34.66 32.21
N LYS A 146 42.11 35.56 31.23
CA LYS A 146 43.11 36.64 31.20
C LYS A 146 43.00 37.55 32.41
N LYS A 147 41.78 37.96 32.77
CA LYS A 147 41.53 38.82 33.92
C LYS A 147 41.87 38.12 35.24
N TYR A 148 41.53 36.84 35.36
CA TYR A 148 41.89 36.02 36.51
C TYR A 148 43.41 35.94 36.68
N ASN A 149 44.14 35.64 35.62
CA ASN A 149 45.60 35.56 35.65
C ASN A 149 46.25 36.90 36.03
N TYR A 150 45.73 38.00 35.49
CA TYR A 150 46.19 39.34 35.87
C TYR A 150 46.01 39.60 37.37
N LEU A 151 44.79 39.41 37.90
CA LEU A 151 44.48 39.63 39.32
C LEU A 151 45.25 38.67 40.23
N HIS A 152 45.46 37.43 39.79
CA HIS A 152 46.24 36.45 40.53
C HIS A 152 47.70 36.87 40.67
N ASN A 153 48.30 37.37 39.58
CA ASN A 153 49.66 37.90 39.59
C ASN A 153 49.79 39.15 40.46
N GLU A 154 48.84 40.09 40.35
CA GLU A 154 48.80 41.31 41.17
C GLU A 154 48.68 40.97 42.66
N LYS A 155 47.77 40.05 43.01
CA LYS A 155 47.64 39.55 44.38
C LYS A 155 48.96 38.96 44.89
N THR A 156 49.60 38.11 44.08
CA THR A 156 50.86 37.45 44.46
C THR A 156 51.97 38.48 44.68
N HIS A 157 52.06 39.50 43.81
CA HIS A 157 52.99 40.60 43.97
C HIS A 157 52.77 41.37 45.28
N LEU A 158 51.53 41.76 45.57
CA LEU A 158 51.17 42.47 46.80
C LEU A 158 51.45 41.63 48.06
N GLU A 159 51.18 40.31 48.01
CA GLU A 159 51.50 39.40 49.11
C GLU A 159 53.01 39.32 49.39
N LEU A 160 53.85 39.32 48.35
CA LEU A 160 55.30 39.35 48.47
C LEU A 160 55.79 40.69 49.05
N GLU A 161 55.28 41.82 48.54
CA GLU A 161 55.62 43.16 49.03
C GLU A 161 55.25 43.33 50.51
N MET A 162 54.04 42.92 50.90
CA MET A 162 53.59 42.92 52.29
C MET A 162 54.44 42.02 53.19
N SER A 163 54.92 40.89 52.68
CA SER A 163 55.81 40.00 53.43
C SER A 163 57.19 40.63 53.63
N SER A 164 57.71 41.33 52.61
CA SER A 164 58.97 42.05 52.70
C SER A 164 58.91 43.24 53.68
N LEU A 165 57.79 43.95 53.75
CA LEU A 165 57.61 45.08 54.67
C LEU A 165 57.42 44.66 56.14
N LYS A 166 57.11 43.38 56.39
CA LYS A 166 56.96 42.80 57.73
C LYS A 166 58.26 42.23 58.31
N GLN A 167 59.34 42.14 57.52
CA GLN A 167 60.69 41.77 57.98
C GLN A 167 61.45 42.98 58.51
#